data_AF-A0A374UKX4-F1
#
_entry.id   AF-A0A374UKX4-F1
#
_cell.length_a   1.000
_cell.length_b   1.000
_cell.length_c   1.000
_cell.angle_alpha   90.00
_cell.angle_beta   90.00
_cell.angle_gamma   90.00
#
_symmetry.space_group_name_H-M   'P 1'
#
loop_
_entity.id
_entity.type
_entity.pdbx_description
1 polymer ?
#
loop_
_entity_poly.entity_id
_entity_poly.type
_entity_poly.pdbx_seq_one_letter_code
_entity_poly.pdbx_strand_id
1 'polypeptide(L)'
;MNRIAMLRKEKGLSQISLSLKLNVSQKMISAYENGKSEPSIATLMQMADIFNTSVDYIIGYTNVRQPIDKTVQMSLTEDECDLLSGYRELSQKQQNIAIGIIIGLLNSNQN
;
A
#
# COMPACT_ATOMS: atom_id res chain seq x y z
N MET A 1 -6.14 13.69 -8.74
CA MET A 1 -4.91 12.93 -9.06
C MET A 1 -5.27 11.46 -9.14
N ASN A 2 -4.89 10.77 -10.21
CA ASN A 2 -5.16 9.34 -10.36
C ASN A 2 -3.99 8.51 -9.84
N ARG A 3 -4.24 7.63 -8.86
CA ARG A 3 -3.20 6.82 -8.21
C ARG A 3 -2.64 5.73 -9.15
N ILE A 4 -3.35 5.32 -10.19
CA ILE A 4 -2.87 4.36 -11.20
C ILE A 4 -1.61 4.92 -11.89
N ALA A 5 -1.67 6.18 -12.36
CA ALA A 5 -0.54 6.79 -13.05
C ALA A 5 0.69 6.95 -12.14
N MET A 6 0.45 7.28 -10.86
CA MET A 6 1.49 7.39 -9.84
C MET A 6 2.15 6.03 -9.57
N LEU A 7 1.36 5.01 -9.25
CA LEU A 7 1.84 3.65 -8.96
C LEU A 7 2.56 3.04 -10.16
N ARG A 8 2.07 3.25 -11.38
CA ARG A 8 2.73 2.81 -12.61
C ARG A 8 4.13 3.42 -12.74
N LYS A 9 4.25 4.73 -12.53
CA LYS A 9 5.54 5.44 -12.59
C LYS A 9 6.50 4.98 -11.49
N GLU A 10 6.01 4.75 -10.29
CA GLU A 10 6.80 4.22 -9.18
C GLU A 10 7.38 2.83 -9.47
N LYS A 11 6.63 1.99 -10.19
CA LYS A 11 7.12 0.69 -10.68
C LYS A 11 8.00 0.79 -11.95
N GLY A 12 8.31 1.99 -12.44
CA GLY A 12 9.09 2.19 -13.66
C GLY A 12 8.41 1.69 -14.94
N LEU A 13 7.07 1.53 -14.93
CA LEU A 13 6.32 0.98 -16.06
C LEU A 13 5.89 2.07 -17.04
N SER A 14 6.04 1.82 -18.33
CA SER A 14 5.34 2.61 -19.36
C SER A 14 3.86 2.23 -19.43
N GLN A 15 3.01 3.07 -20.05
CA GLN A 15 1.60 2.71 -20.28
C GLN A 15 1.47 1.43 -21.12
N ILE A 16 2.38 1.22 -22.08
CA ILE A 16 2.45 0.01 -22.90
C ILE A 16 2.83 -1.20 -22.05
N SER A 17 3.85 -1.05 -21.19
CA SER A 17 4.29 -2.15 -20.31
C SER A 17 3.19 -2.60 -19.35
N LEU A 18 2.43 -1.65 -18.79
CA LEU A 18 1.28 -1.97 -17.94
C LEU A 18 0.14 -2.59 -18.74
N SER A 19 -0.11 -2.12 -19.96
CA SER A 19 -1.18 -2.66 -20.81
C SER A 19 -0.95 -4.12 -21.16
N LEU A 20 0.31 -4.49 -21.46
CA LEU A 20 0.71 -5.88 -21.69
C LEU A 20 0.49 -6.76 -20.45
N LYS A 21 0.85 -6.27 -19.26
CA LYS A 21 0.65 -7.02 -18.00
C LYS A 21 -0.83 -7.23 -17.66
N LEU A 22 -1.68 -6.28 -18.00
CA LEU A 22 -3.12 -6.34 -17.72
C LEU A 22 -3.94 -6.91 -18.88
N ASN A 23 -3.29 -7.30 -19.98
CA ASN A 23 -3.94 -7.75 -21.22
C ASN A 23 -5.03 -6.78 -21.73
N VAL A 24 -4.71 -5.48 -21.77
CA VAL A 24 -5.56 -4.42 -22.30
C VAL A 24 -4.80 -3.54 -23.29
N SER A 25 -5.51 -2.66 -24.01
CA SER A 25 -4.85 -1.69 -24.90
C SER A 25 -4.16 -0.57 -24.11
N GLN A 26 -3.09 0.02 -24.66
CA GLN A 26 -2.46 1.22 -24.10
C GLN A 26 -3.46 2.37 -23.96
N LYS A 27 -4.38 2.53 -24.93
CA LYS A 27 -5.46 3.52 -24.88
C LYS A 27 -6.34 3.32 -23.65
N MET A 28 -6.59 2.07 -23.27
CA MET A 28 -7.35 1.74 -22.06
C MET A 28 -6.62 2.17 -20.79
N ILE A 29 -5.31 1.91 -20.69
CA ILE A 29 -4.50 2.41 -19.57
C ILE A 29 -4.57 3.93 -19.47
N SER A 30 -4.42 4.64 -20.60
CA SER A 30 -4.57 6.09 -20.64
C SER A 30 -5.97 6.54 -20.21
N ALA A 31 -7.03 5.85 -20.63
CA ALA A 31 -8.38 6.15 -20.21
C ALA A 31 -8.58 5.93 -18.70
N TYR A 32 -8.02 4.86 -18.12
CA TYR A 32 -8.01 4.64 -16.68
C TYR A 32 -7.30 5.77 -15.95
N GLU A 33 -6.09 6.13 -16.36
CA GLU A 33 -5.28 7.18 -15.72
C GLU A 33 -5.92 8.57 -15.77
N ASN A 34 -6.76 8.83 -16.78
CA ASN A 34 -7.47 10.09 -16.95
C ASN A 34 -8.93 10.04 -16.46
N GLY A 35 -9.38 8.93 -15.85
CA GLY A 35 -10.75 8.77 -15.35
C GLY A 35 -11.83 8.74 -16.45
N LYS A 36 -11.44 8.47 -17.71
CA LYS A 36 -12.38 8.34 -18.83
C LYS A 36 -13.06 6.97 -18.89
N SER A 37 -12.51 6.00 -18.17
CA SER A 37 -13.06 4.66 -18.02
C SER A 37 -12.63 4.09 -16.69
N GLU A 38 -13.42 3.15 -16.16
CA GLU A 38 -13.13 2.48 -14.90
C GLU A 38 -12.57 1.08 -15.17
N PRO A 39 -11.51 0.65 -14.45
CA PRO A 39 -11.03 -0.72 -14.54
C PRO A 39 -12.06 -1.69 -13.95
N SER A 40 -12.19 -2.88 -14.54
CA SER A 40 -13.02 -3.93 -13.95
C SER A 40 -12.46 -4.40 -12.60
N ILE A 41 -13.27 -5.06 -11.77
CA ILE A 41 -12.80 -5.67 -10.51
C ILE A 41 -11.61 -6.60 -10.76
N ALA A 42 -11.67 -7.44 -11.81
CA ALA A 42 -10.58 -8.33 -12.19
C ALA A 42 -9.29 -7.57 -12.55
N THR A 43 -9.42 -6.42 -13.23
CA THR A 43 -8.29 -5.56 -13.56
C THR A 43 -7.72 -4.88 -12.31
N LEU A 44 -8.57 -4.44 -11.38
CA LEU A 44 -8.14 -3.85 -10.11
C LEU A 44 -7.37 -4.85 -9.25
N MET A 45 -7.79 -6.12 -9.18
CA MET A 45 -7.04 -7.15 -8.47
C MET A 45 -5.64 -7.35 -9.07
N GLN A 46 -5.53 -7.44 -10.40
CA GLN A 46 -4.23 -7.54 -11.06
C GLN A 46 -3.35 -6.31 -10.83
N MET A 47 -3.94 -5.11 -10.86
CA MET A 47 -3.23 -3.88 -10.52
C MET A 47 -2.72 -3.89 -9.08
N ALA A 48 -3.53 -4.36 -8.12
CA ALA A 48 -3.13 -4.48 -6.72
C ALA A 48 -1.90 -5.38 -6.55
N ASP A 49 -1.83 -6.49 -7.29
CA ASP A 49 -0.67 -7.37 -7.27
C ASP A 49 0.56 -6.74 -7.97
N ILE A 50 0.40 -6.17 -9.16
CA ILE A 50 1.49 -5.52 -9.90
C ILE A 50 2.10 -4.36 -9.10
N PHE A 51 1.25 -3.55 -8.48
CA PHE A 51 1.68 -2.38 -7.72
C PHE A 51 2.07 -2.71 -6.28
N ASN A 52 1.81 -3.95 -5.84
CA ASN A 52 1.94 -4.40 -4.46
C ASN A 52 1.26 -3.42 -3.48
N THR A 53 -0.07 -3.33 -3.57
CA THR A 53 -0.91 -2.37 -2.82
C THR A 53 -2.33 -2.93 -2.69
N SER A 54 -3.25 -2.24 -2.00
CA SER A 54 -4.66 -2.60 -1.93
C SER A 54 -5.48 -2.00 -3.08
N VAL A 55 -6.59 -2.63 -3.42
CA VAL A 55 -7.58 -2.06 -4.37
C VAL A 55 -8.13 -0.74 -3.82
N ASP A 56 -8.46 -0.69 -2.52
CA ASP A 56 -8.90 0.51 -1.81
C ASP A 56 -7.94 1.68 -1.99
N TYR A 57 -6.63 1.40 -1.94
CA TYR A 57 -5.63 2.40 -2.23
C TYR A 57 -5.66 2.82 -3.70
N ILE A 58 -5.73 1.89 -4.66
CA ILE A 58 -5.76 2.23 -6.09
C ILE A 58 -6.92 3.17 -6.43
N ILE A 59 -8.12 2.90 -5.90
CA ILE A 59 -9.33 3.65 -6.21
C ILE A 59 -9.50 4.94 -5.38
N GLY A 60 -8.64 5.16 -4.39
CA GLY A 60 -8.71 6.38 -3.56
C GLY A 60 -9.62 6.30 -2.34
N TYR A 61 -10.10 5.11 -1.96
CA TYR A 61 -11.00 4.92 -0.82
C TYR A 61 -10.29 5.08 0.53
N THR A 62 -9.01 4.68 0.61
CA THR A 62 -8.18 4.81 1.83
C THR A 62 -6.79 5.32 1.50
N ASN A 63 -6.11 5.96 2.46
CA ASN A 63 -4.69 6.29 2.35
C ASN A 63 -3.77 5.15 2.78
N VAL A 64 -4.33 4.06 3.33
CA VAL A 64 -3.57 2.87 3.71
C VAL A 64 -3.17 2.10 2.46
N ARG A 65 -1.87 2.07 2.16
CA ARG A 65 -1.35 1.54 0.90
C ARG A 65 -1.43 0.02 0.78
N GLN A 66 -1.17 -0.70 1.86
CA GLN A 66 -1.23 -2.16 1.86
C GLN A 66 -2.56 -2.64 2.42
N PRO A 67 -3.10 -3.77 1.94
CA PRO A 67 -4.14 -4.48 2.68
C PRO A 67 -3.65 -4.72 4.11
N ILE A 68 -4.52 -4.51 5.10
CA ILE A 68 -4.18 -4.78 6.50
C ILE A 68 -3.62 -6.21 6.63
N ASP A 69 -4.24 -7.17 5.95
CA ASP A 69 -3.77 -8.57 5.93
C ASP A 69 -2.43 -8.79 5.23
N LYS A 70 -2.05 -8.03 4.18
CA LYS A 70 -0.69 -8.15 3.59
C LYS A 70 0.39 -7.61 4.54
N THR A 71 0.02 -6.71 5.45
CA THR A 71 0.91 -6.23 6.52
C THR A 71 1.04 -7.26 7.64
N VAL A 72 0.01 -8.10 7.84
CA VAL A 72 -0.08 -9.20 8.83
C VAL A 72 0.31 -10.57 8.24
N GLN A 73 0.57 -10.66 6.93
CA GLN A 73 0.97 -11.91 6.27
C GLN A 73 2.37 -12.40 6.68
N MET A 74 3.16 -11.56 7.33
CA MET A 74 4.15 -12.05 8.27
C MET A 74 3.39 -12.33 9.56
N SER A 75 3.16 -13.61 9.87
CA SER A 75 2.68 -13.98 11.21
C SER A 75 3.55 -13.26 12.22
N LEU A 76 2.92 -12.42 13.05
CA LEU A 76 3.62 -11.70 14.09
C LEU A 76 4.42 -12.71 14.90
N THR A 77 5.67 -12.38 15.20
CA THR A 77 6.43 -13.17 16.18
C THR A 77 5.73 -13.10 17.54
N GLU A 78 6.10 -14.00 18.46
CA GLU A 78 5.59 -13.97 19.84
C GLU A 78 5.88 -12.61 20.49
N ASP A 79 7.10 -12.10 20.31
CA ASP A 79 7.50 -10.76 20.79
C ASP A 79 6.65 -9.62 20.17
N GLU A 80 6.32 -9.71 18.89
CA GLU A 80 5.48 -8.71 18.22
C GLU A 80 4.03 -8.76 18.73
N CYS A 81 3.50 -9.95 19.01
CA CYS A 81 2.19 -10.15 19.63
C CYS A 81 2.15 -9.56 21.05
N ASP A 82 3.17 -9.83 21.86
CA ASP A 82 3.28 -9.33 23.23
C ASP A 82 3.41 -7.81 23.26
N LEU A 83 4.24 -7.25 22.35
CA LEU A 83 4.40 -5.81 22.20
C LEU A 83 3.06 -5.14 21.85
N LEU A 84 2.34 -5.67 20.86
CA LEU A 84 1.04 -5.12 20.43
C LEU A 84 -0.01 -5.21 21.54
N SER A 85 -0.06 -6.33 22.24
CA SER A 85 -1.00 -6.56 23.33
C SER A 85 -0.72 -5.61 24.49
N GLY A 86 0.53 -5.56 24.96
CA GLY A 86 0.95 -4.63 26.00
C GLY A 86 0.73 -3.17 25.60
N TYR A 87 1.04 -2.78 24.37
CA TYR A 87 0.83 -1.41 23.87
C TYR A 87 -0.64 -0.98 23.92
N ARG A 88 -1.57 -1.87 23.59
CA ARG A 88 -3.01 -1.59 23.59
C ARG A 88 -3.59 -1.37 24.99
N GLU A 89 -2.95 -1.92 26.02
CA GLU A 89 -3.34 -1.73 27.42
C GLU A 89 -2.81 -0.42 28.04
N LEU A 90 -1.85 0.24 27.40
CA LEU A 90 -1.25 1.48 27.89
C LEU A 90 -2.18 2.69 27.78
N SER A 91 -2.01 3.66 28.69
CA SER A 91 -2.62 4.98 28.55
C SER A 91 -2.06 5.74 27.34
N GLN A 92 -2.81 6.70 26.80
CA GLN A 92 -2.39 7.51 25.64
C GLN A 92 -1.01 8.17 25.84
N LYS A 93 -0.71 8.63 27.06
CA LYS A 93 0.59 9.22 27.39
C LYS A 93 1.72 8.20 27.27
N GLN A 94 1.52 6.98 27.76
CA GLN A 94 2.51 5.90 27.70
C GLN A 94 2.68 5.38 26.27
N GLN A 95 1.59 5.28 25.50
CA GLN A 95 1.64 4.95 24.07
C GLN A 95 2.50 5.95 23.29
N ASN A 96 2.34 7.25 23.53
CA ASN A 96 3.13 8.28 22.87
C ASN A 96 4.62 8.17 23.23
N ILE A 97 4.95 7.82 24.47
CA ILE A 97 6.34 7.57 24.90
C ILE A 97 6.90 6.34 24.19
N ALA A 98 6.16 5.23 24.15
CA ALA A 98 6.58 4.00 23.49
C ALA A 98 6.86 4.24 21.99
N ILE A 99 5.97 4.95 21.29
CA ILE A 99 6.20 5.36 19.90
C ILE A 99 7.47 6.23 19.78
N GLY A 100 7.66 7.20 20.67
CA GLY A 100 8.83 8.07 20.66
C GLY A 100 10.15 7.32 20.78
N ILE A 101 10.21 6.30 21.65
CA ILE A 101 11.38 5.42 21.81
C ILE A 101 11.65 4.66 20.51
N ILE A 102 10.62 4.02 19.94
CA ILE A 102 10.76 3.24 18.68
C ILE A 102 11.27 4.14 17.55
N ILE A 103 10.68 5.32 17.36
CA ILE A 103 11.11 6.27 16.33
C ILE A 103 12.56 6.74 16.58
N GLY A 104 12.92 7.00 17.84
CA GLY A 104 14.28 7.37 18.22
C GLY A 104 15.31 6.32 17.83
N LEU A 105 15.03 5.06 18.11
CA LEU A 105 15.88 3.92 17.75
C LEU A 105 16.00 3.71 16.24
N LEU A 106 14.91 3.91 15.49
CA LEU A 106 14.94 3.82 14.03
C LEU A 106 15.82 4.90 13.39
N ASN A 107 15.79 6.12 13.93
CA ASN A 107 16.60 7.23 13.43
C ASN A 107 18.07 7.16 13.85
N SER A 108 18.39 6.51 14.99
CA SER A 108 19.79 6.33 15.41
C SER A 108 20.58 5.36 14.54
N ASN A 109 19.91 4.49 13.78
CA ASN A 109 20.53 3.51 12.88
C ASN A 109 20.77 4.04 11.44
N GLN A 110 20.51 5.33 11.18
CA GLN A 110 20.72 5.96 9.87
C GLN A 110 21.96 6.88 9.79
N ASN A 111 22.78 6.91 10.86
CA ASN A 111 24.09 7.60 10.90
C ASN A 111 25.22 6.57 10.99
#